data_AF-A0A962UN15-F1
#
_entry.id   AF-A0A962UN15-F1
#
_cell.length_a   1.000
_cell.length_b   1.000
_cell.length_c   1.000
_cell.angle_alpha   90.00
_cell.angle_beta   90.00
_cell.angle_gamma   90.00
#
_symmetry.space_group_name_H-M   'P 1'
#
loop_
_entity.id
_entity.type
_entity.pdbx_description
1 polymer ?
#
loop_
_entity_poly.entity_id
_entity_poly.type
_entity_poly.pdbx_seq_one_letter_code
_entity_poly.pdbx_strand_id
1 'polypeptide(L)' 'MTLTTHRQTGAAPVQGWAPFALGFRPFFLLSALAAVLLMVLWTLLWHGVLAAPAHYNPVAWHAHEMLFGYAVAVIA' A
#
# COMPACT_ATOMS: atom_id res chain seq x y z
N MET A 1 17.44 -48.35 15.56
CA MET A 1 16.46 -47.23 15.55
C MET A 1 17.23 -45.96 15.25
N THR A 2 17.54 -45.74 13.98
CA THR A 2 18.43 -44.69 13.47
C THR A 2 17.58 -43.57 12.92
N LEU A 3 17.57 -42.41 13.60
CA LEU A 3 16.82 -41.22 13.22
C LEU A 3 17.44 -40.61 11.96
N THR A 4 16.67 -40.58 10.87
CA THR A 4 17.00 -39.81 9.67
C THR A 4 16.92 -38.32 10.01
N THR A 5 18.10 -37.69 10.15
CA THR A 5 18.25 -36.24 10.23
C THR A 5 17.64 -35.62 8.97
N HIS A 6 16.50 -34.95 9.13
CA HIS A 6 15.86 -34.15 8.09
C HIS A 6 16.74 -32.91 7.84
N ARG A 7 17.53 -32.96 6.78
CA ARG A 7 18.42 -31.87 6.34
C ARG A 7 17.59 -30.61 6.17
N GLN A 8 17.78 -29.61 7.04
CA GLN A 8 17.23 -28.28 6.84
C GLN A 8 17.93 -27.66 5.63
N THR A 9 17.26 -27.58 4.50
CA THR A 9 17.68 -26.76 3.37
C THR A 9 17.62 -25.30 3.81
N GLY A 10 18.78 -24.72 4.14
CA GLY A 10 18.89 -23.29 4.38
C GLY A 10 18.46 -22.54 3.13
N ALA A 11 17.30 -21.88 3.18
CA ALA A 11 16.96 -20.88 2.18
C ALA A 11 18.04 -19.80 2.26
N ALA A 12 18.79 -19.60 1.18
CA ALA A 12 19.77 -18.54 1.11
C ALA A 12 19.09 -17.20 1.43
N PRO A 13 19.69 -16.33 2.26
CA PRO A 13 19.11 -15.03 2.55
C PRO A 13 19.00 -14.26 1.22
N VAL A 14 17.81 -13.73 0.93
CA VAL A 14 17.57 -12.90 -0.24
C VAL A 14 18.49 -11.68 -0.19
N GLN A 15 19.59 -11.73 -0.96
CA GLN A 15 20.59 -10.67 -1.05
C GLN A 15 20.20 -9.71 -2.19
N GLY A 16 19.39 -8.72 -1.85
CA GLY A 16 18.99 -7.62 -2.71
C GLY A 16 18.15 -6.63 -1.91
N TRP A 17 18.20 -5.34 -2.25
CA TRP A 17 17.44 -4.30 -1.57
C TRP A 17 15.99 -4.77 -1.39
N ALA A 18 15.58 -5.01 -0.14
CA ALA A 18 14.31 -5.65 0.22
C ALA A 18 13.06 -5.15 -0.53
N PRO A 19 12.94 -3.86 -0.94
CA PRO A 19 11.80 -3.44 -1.76
C PRO A 19 11.71 -4.08 -3.15
N PHE A 20 12.79 -4.61 -3.72
CA PHE A 20 12.82 -5.21 -5.07
C PHE A 20 13.01 -6.74 -5.08
N ALA A 21 13.32 -7.35 -3.93
CA ALA A 21 13.67 -8.77 -3.85
C ALA A 21 12.47 -9.74 -3.91
N LEU A 22 11.22 -9.24 -3.81
CA LEU A 22 10.00 -10.04 -3.98
C LEU A 22 9.12 -9.38 -5.05
N GLY A 23 8.85 -10.10 -6.13
CA GLY A 23 8.21 -9.61 -7.37
C GLY A 23 6.78 -9.06 -7.27
N PHE A 24 6.25 -8.85 -6.06
CA PHE A 24 4.90 -8.33 -5.77
C PHE A 24 4.88 -6.90 -5.19
N ARG A 25 6.03 -6.24 -5.02
CA ARG A 25 6.13 -5.09 -4.10
C ARG A 25 6.11 -3.66 -4.64
N PRO A 26 6.20 -3.34 -5.95
CA PRO A 26 6.11 -1.95 -6.41
C PRO A 26 4.75 -1.33 -6.09
N PHE A 27 3.66 -2.05 -6.37
CA PHE A 27 2.30 -1.59 -6.14
C PHE A 27 1.96 -1.49 -4.66
N PHE A 28 2.45 -2.41 -3.83
CA PHE A 28 2.35 -2.29 -2.39
C PHE A 28 3.08 -1.04 -1.83
N LEU A 29 4.21 -0.66 -2.42
CA LEU A 29 4.89 0.58 -2.05
C LEU A 29 4.12 1.82 -2.54
N LEU A 30 3.53 1.73 -3.74
CA LEU A 30 2.64 2.78 -4.28
C LEU A 30 1.37 2.94 -3.45
N SER A 31 0.81 1.85 -2.89
CA SER A 31 -0.36 1.93 -2.01
C SER A 31 -0.03 2.58 -0.68
N ALA A 32 1.15 2.30 -0.12
CA ALA A 32 1.64 3.01 1.07
C ALA A 32 1.82 4.51 0.81
N LEU A 33 2.39 4.88 -0.34
CA LEU A 33 2.49 6.28 -0.78
C LEU A 33 1.12 6.92 -0.99
N ALA A 34 0.20 6.21 -1.64
CA ALA A 34 -1.17 6.67 -1.85
C ALA A 34 -1.89 6.90 -0.51
N ALA A 35 -1.72 6.03 0.49
CA ALA A 35 -2.32 6.20 1.81
C ALA A 35 -1.85 7.51 2.49
N VAL A 36 -0.55 7.81 2.41
CA VAL A 36 0.00 9.06 2.95
C VAL A 36 -0.56 10.27 2.19
N LEU A 37 -0.58 10.22 0.85
CA LEU A 37 -1.11 11.30 0.03
C LEU A 37 -2.59 11.56 0.30
N LEU A 38 -3.42 10.52 0.38
CA LEU A 38 -4.85 10.65 0.67
C LEU A 38 -5.09 11.21 2.08
N MET A 39 -4.25 10.87 3.07
CA MET A 39 -4.35 11.49 4.39
C MET A 39 -4.03 12.97 4.40
N VAL A 40 -2.95 13.38 3.72
CA VAL A 40 -2.58 14.80 3.60
C VAL A 40 -3.69 15.56 2.87
N LEU A 41 -4.19 15.00 1.76
CA LEU A 41 -5.26 15.58 0.95
C LEU A 41 -6.55 15.76 1.77
N TRP A 42 -6.92 14.76 2.56
CA TRP A 42 -8.09 14.81 3.43
C TRP A 42 -7.94 15.87 4.52
N THR A 43 -6.79 15.94 5.19
CA THR A 43 -6.54 16.97 6.22
C THR A 43 -6.58 18.38 5.61
N LEU A 44 -6.02 18.58 4.42
CA LEU A 44 -6.07 19.87 3.72
C LEU A 44 -7.51 20.28 3.35
N LEU A 45 -8.36 19.31 3.00
CA LEU A 45 -9.78 19.53 2.74
C LEU A 45 -10.53 19.95 4.02
N TRP A 46 -10.28 19.27 5.14
CA TRP A 46 -10.88 19.60 6.45
C TRP A 46 -10.48 20.98 6.97
N HIS A 47 -9.23 21.38 6.73
CA HIS A 47 -8.74 22.70 7.11
C HIS A 47 -9.21 23.82 6.15
N GLY A 48 -10.00 23.49 5.12
CA GLY A 48 -10.51 24.46 4.14
C GLY A 48 -9.42 25.06 3.24
N VAL A 49 -8.22 24.46 3.23
CA VAL A 49 -7.09 24.90 2.38
C VAL A 49 -7.35 24.52 0.92
N LEU A 50 -8.02 23.39 0.71
CA LEU A 50 -8.45 22.91 -0.60
C LEU A 50 -9.99 22.89 -0.65
N ALA A 51 -10.55 23.45 -1.71
CA ALA A 51 -11.98 23.35 -1.96
C ALA A 51 -12.30 21.94 -2.45
N ALA A 52 -13.17 21.23 -1.74
CA ALA A 52 -13.76 20.00 -2.27
C ALA A 52 -14.46 20.31 -3.61
N PRO A 53 -14.37 19.42 -4.62
CA PRO A 53 -15.08 19.63 -5.88
C PRO A 53 -16.57 19.87 -5.59
N ALA A 54 -17.07 21.05 -5.98
CA ALA A 54 -18.35 21.62 -5.55
C ALA A 54 -19.61 20.79 -5.88
N HIS A 55 -19.45 19.69 -6.62
CA HIS A 55 -20.52 18.79 -7.06
C HIS A 55 -20.57 17.47 -6.29
N TYR A 56 -19.62 17.21 -5.38
CA TYR A 56 -19.54 15.95 -4.63
C TYR A 56 -19.52 16.19 -3.13
N ASN A 57 -20.26 15.38 -2.38
CA ASN A 57 -20.14 15.34 -0.93
C ASN A 57 -18.67 14.98 -0.58
N PRO A 58 -17.95 15.78 0.24
CA PRO A 58 -16.54 15.55 0.57
C PRO A 58 -16.27 14.14 1.09
N VAL A 59 -17.20 13.58 1.88
CA VAL A 59 -17.10 12.22 2.42
C VAL A 59 -17.25 11.16 1.32
N ALA A 60 -18.18 11.38 0.40
CA ALA A 60 -18.40 10.45 -0.73
C ALA A 60 -17.20 10.46 -1.70
N TRP A 61 -16.58 11.62 -1.91
CA TRP A 61 -15.37 11.74 -2.71
C TRP A 61 -14.19 11.03 -2.04
N HIS A 62 -13.98 11.23 -0.73
CA HIS A 62 -12.94 10.53 0.01
C HIS A 62 -13.10 8.99 -0.02
N ALA A 63 -14.34 8.49 0.13
CA ALA A 63 -14.62 7.07 0.01
C ALA A 63 -14.29 6.51 -1.39
N HIS A 64 -14.54 7.30 -2.45
CA HIS A 64 -14.19 6.93 -3.82
C HIS A 64 -12.66 6.82 -3.99
N GLU A 65 -11.87 7.75 -3.45
CA GLU A 65 -10.41 7.70 -3.52
C GLU A 65 -9.82 6.48 -2.79
N MET A 66 -10.42 6.07 -1.66
CA MET A 66 -10.01 4.87 -0.93
C MET A 66 -10.32 3.57 -1.68
N LEU A 67 -11.48 3.51 -2.36
CA LEU A 67 -11.93 2.30 -3.04
C LEU A 67 -11.27 2.12 -4.41
N PHE A 68 -11.12 3.19 -5.20
CA PHE A 68 -10.58 3.10 -6.56
C PHE A 68 -9.08 3.42 -6.64
N GLY A 69 -8.54 4.23 -5.73
CA GLY A 69 -7.12 4.55 -5.67
C GLY A 69 -6.35 3.57 -4.79
N TYR A 70 -6.63 3.60 -3.48
CA TYR A 70 -5.87 2.81 -2.51
C TYR A 70 -6.11 1.31 -2.66
N ALA A 71 -7.36 0.84 -2.66
CA ALA A 71 -7.63 -0.61 -2.71
C ALA A 71 -7.13 -1.27 -4.01
N VAL A 72 -7.23 -0.58 -5.15
CA VAL A 72 -6.66 -1.07 -6.42
C VAL A 72 -5.14 -1.15 -6.35
N ALA A 73 -4.47 -0.15 -5.75
CA ALA A 73 -3.02 -0.18 -5.55
C ALA A 73 -2.56 -1.25 -4.56
N VAL A 74 -3.42 -1.67 -3.61
CA VAL A 74 -3.12 -2.75 -2.66
C VAL A 74 -3.23 -4.14 -3.31
N ILE A 75 -4.19 -4.32 -4.22
CA ILE A 75 -4.49 -5.62 -4.85
C ILE A 75 -3.59 -5.89 -6.08
N ALA A 76 -3.19 -4.83 -6.80
CA ALA A 76 -2.25 -4.90 -7.93
C ALA A 76 -0.83 -5.29 -7.50
#